data_AF-A0A8J8HPJ0-F1
#
_entry.id   AF-A0A8J8HPJ0-F1
#
_cell.length_a   1.000
_cell.length_b   1.000
_cell.length_c   1.000
_cell.angle_alpha   90.00
_cell.angle_beta   90.00
_cell.angle_gamma   90.00
#
_symmetry.space_group_name_H-M   'P 1'
#
loop_
_entity.id
_entity.type
_entity.pdbx_description
1 polymer ?
#
loop_
_entity_poly.entity_id
_entity_poly.type
_entity_poly.pdbx_seq_one_letter_code
_entity_poly.pdbx_strand_id
1 'polypeptide(L)'
;MRLRRWTLTLLLPALVLLSVRAQDSQVLWQPAAFTWVKRVPAEPGAAPSAHPAQLSPEALRALLAPVKVQVDRKQVPLFGRDELKELAPILSEALAQARPGEDLLLLSTCRHGGGLMEPTEGLTARLFVQGDALHLLVHDARLEFLIAYQAMNVQPSFTYGARAKASPEVLQAPGAARLRPDWLALPLAAPGPAA
;
A
#
# COMPACT_ATOMS: atom_id res chain seq x y z
N MET A 1 55.08 28.40 -52.21
CA MET A 1 54.85 26.98 -51.86
C MET A 1 54.40 26.89 -50.40
N ARG A 2 53.39 26.06 -50.11
CA ARG A 2 52.79 25.71 -48.80
C ARG A 2 51.85 26.77 -48.20
N LEU A 3 50.72 26.46 -47.53
CA LEU A 3 49.69 25.43 -47.68
C LEU A 3 48.55 25.90 -46.75
N ARG A 4 47.32 25.90 -47.25
CA ARG A 4 46.05 26.11 -46.51
C ARG A 4 45.98 25.25 -45.24
N ARG A 5 45.49 25.80 -44.12
CA ARG A 5 44.78 25.03 -43.08
C ARG A 5 43.60 25.83 -42.54
N TRP A 6 42.41 25.34 -42.85
CA TRP A 6 41.14 25.69 -42.21
C TRP A 6 41.01 24.85 -40.94
N THR A 7 40.60 25.45 -39.82
CA THR A 7 40.11 24.72 -38.66
C THR A 7 38.67 25.13 -38.40
N LEU A 8 37.78 24.17 -38.70
CA LEU A 8 36.36 24.17 -38.43
C LEU A 8 36.17 23.99 -36.91
N THR A 9 35.65 24.98 -36.21
CA THR A 9 35.27 24.84 -34.79
C THR A 9 33.95 24.08 -34.71
N LEU A 10 34.01 22.84 -34.25
CA LEU A 10 32.85 21.96 -34.04
C LEU A 10 32.02 22.44 -32.84
N LEU A 11 30.75 22.77 -33.09
CA LEU A 11 29.72 23.01 -32.08
C LEU A 11 29.31 21.68 -31.42
N LEU A 12 29.49 21.56 -30.09
CA LEU A 12 28.85 20.51 -29.29
C LEU A 12 27.36 20.83 -29.10
N PRO A 13 26.41 19.91 -29.37
CA PRO A 13 25.05 20.07 -28.91
C PRO A 13 24.96 19.69 -27.43
N ALA A 14 24.50 20.62 -26.60
CA ALA A 14 24.09 20.36 -25.23
C ALA A 14 22.83 19.48 -25.26
N LEU A 15 22.98 18.22 -24.85
CA LEU A 15 21.86 17.29 -24.69
C LEU A 15 21.07 17.68 -23.45
N VAL A 16 20.03 18.50 -23.62
CA VAL A 16 19.06 18.81 -22.57
C VAL A 16 18.19 17.57 -22.38
N LEU A 17 18.48 16.79 -21.33
CA LEU A 17 17.58 15.73 -20.86
C LEU A 17 16.29 16.39 -20.38
N LEU A 18 15.26 16.40 -21.23
CA LEU A 18 13.90 16.69 -20.80
C LEU A 18 13.49 15.62 -19.78
N SER A 19 13.52 15.98 -18.51
CA SER A 19 12.83 15.21 -17.47
C SER A 19 11.34 15.34 -17.76
N VAL A 20 10.71 14.28 -18.27
CA VAL A 20 9.26 14.15 -18.27
C VAL A 20 8.83 14.14 -16.82
N ARG A 21 8.34 15.27 -16.32
CA ARG A 21 7.51 15.29 -15.11
C ARG A 21 6.22 14.59 -15.48
N ALA A 22 6.12 13.30 -15.17
CA ALA A 22 4.84 12.61 -15.18
C ALA A 22 3.91 13.45 -14.29
N GLN A 23 2.85 14.01 -14.88
CA GLN A 23 1.80 14.67 -14.12
C GLN A 23 1.22 13.62 -13.17
N ASP A 24 1.45 13.86 -11.88
CA ASP A 24 1.15 12.96 -10.78
C ASP A 24 -0.36 13.04 -10.50
N SER A 25 -1.17 12.45 -11.39
CA SER A 25 -2.58 12.22 -11.12
C SER A 25 -2.66 11.15 -10.04
N GLN A 26 -2.82 11.60 -8.79
CA GLN A 26 -3.15 10.74 -7.66
C GLN A 26 -4.46 10.03 -7.99
N VAL A 27 -4.37 8.75 -8.34
CA VAL A 27 -5.56 7.93 -8.57
C VAL A 27 -6.08 7.50 -7.21
N LEU A 28 -7.36 7.82 -6.98
CA LEU A 28 -8.11 7.53 -5.77
C LEU A 28 -9.29 6.64 -6.15
N TRP A 29 -9.32 5.44 -5.58
CA TRP A 29 -10.47 4.55 -5.65
C TRP A 29 -11.22 4.66 -4.33
N GLN A 30 -12.47 5.15 -4.34
CA GLN A 30 -13.24 5.42 -3.13
C GLN A 30 -14.63 4.75 -3.21
N PRO A 31 -14.78 3.50 -2.74
CA PRO A 31 -16.06 2.78 -2.80
C PRO A 31 -17.10 3.29 -1.80
N ALA A 32 -16.67 3.90 -0.70
CA ALA A 32 -17.55 4.37 0.37
C ALA A 32 -16.95 5.59 1.09
N ALA A 33 -17.74 6.19 1.98
CA ALA A 33 -17.22 7.19 2.91
C ALA A 33 -16.15 6.55 3.79
N PHE A 34 -14.99 7.21 3.91
CA PHE A 34 -13.86 6.73 4.71
C PHE A 34 -13.31 5.35 4.33
N THR A 35 -13.52 4.91 3.10
CA THR A 35 -12.81 3.76 2.53
C THR A 35 -12.23 4.18 1.19
N TRP A 36 -10.91 4.10 1.04
CA TRP A 36 -10.23 4.37 -0.22
C TRP A 36 -8.90 3.65 -0.36
N VAL A 37 -8.51 3.44 -1.61
CA VAL A 37 -7.14 3.13 -2.01
C VAL A 37 -6.61 4.33 -2.78
N LYS A 38 -5.38 4.73 -2.47
CA LYS A 38 -4.73 5.89 -3.11
C LYS A 38 -3.33 5.49 -3.57
N ARG A 39 -3.00 5.84 -4.81
CA ARG A 39 -1.63 5.72 -5.30
C ARG A 39 -0.78 6.90 -4.86
N VAL A 40 0.43 6.62 -4.40
CA VAL A 40 1.40 7.63 -3.97
C VAL A 40 2.79 7.26 -4.46
N PRO A 41 3.71 8.23 -4.59
CA PRO A 41 5.12 7.91 -4.75
C PRO A 41 5.64 7.00 -3.62
N ALA A 42 6.54 6.10 -3.97
CA ALA A 42 7.27 5.30 -2.98
C ALA A 42 8.04 6.21 -2.02
N GLU A 43 8.28 5.73 -0.80
CA GLU A 43 9.01 6.51 0.20
C GLU A 43 10.43 6.87 -0.28
N PRO A 44 10.96 8.06 0.08
CA PRO A 44 12.31 8.45 -0.32
C PRO A 44 13.36 7.43 0.08
N GLY A 45 14.18 7.00 -0.89
CA GLY A 45 15.22 5.98 -0.67
C GLY A 45 14.71 4.54 -0.63
N ALA A 46 13.39 4.31 -0.79
CA ALA A 46 12.86 2.97 -0.96
C ALA A 46 13.32 2.37 -2.30
N ALA A 47 13.59 1.07 -2.30
CA ALA A 47 13.76 0.34 -3.55
C ALA A 47 12.44 0.36 -4.35
N PRO A 48 12.51 0.40 -5.69
CA PRO A 48 11.33 0.37 -6.54
C PRO A 48 10.44 -0.84 -6.23
N SER A 49 9.13 -0.59 -6.16
CA SER A 49 8.11 -1.61 -6.04
C SER A 49 7.98 -2.36 -7.37
N ALA A 50 7.71 -3.66 -7.33
CA ALA A 50 7.51 -4.52 -8.50
C ALA A 50 6.07 -4.36 -9.04
N HIS A 51 5.75 -3.15 -9.48
CA HIS A 51 4.48 -2.80 -10.11
C HIS A 51 4.66 -2.48 -11.61
N PRO A 52 3.61 -2.63 -12.45
CA PRO A 52 2.28 -3.11 -12.11
C PRO A 52 2.27 -4.59 -11.73
N ALA A 53 1.44 -4.95 -10.75
CA ALA A 53 1.31 -6.33 -10.28
C ALA A 53 -0.08 -6.87 -10.61
N GLN A 54 -0.12 -8.02 -11.27
CA GLN A 54 -1.36 -8.70 -11.68
C GLN A 54 -1.73 -9.75 -10.63
N LEU A 55 -2.46 -9.34 -9.60
CA LEU A 55 -2.99 -10.22 -8.57
C LEU A 55 -4.51 -10.27 -8.69
N SER A 56 -5.09 -11.45 -8.82
CA SER A 56 -6.55 -11.56 -8.90
C SER A 56 -7.21 -11.16 -7.56
N PRO A 57 -8.46 -10.70 -7.58
CA PRO A 57 -9.21 -10.43 -6.35
C PRO A 57 -9.27 -11.65 -5.42
N GLU A 58 -9.37 -12.86 -5.97
CA GLU A 58 -9.40 -14.11 -5.21
C GLU A 58 -8.05 -14.39 -4.52
N ALA A 59 -6.94 -14.16 -5.23
CA ALA A 59 -5.60 -14.30 -4.68
C ALA A 59 -5.38 -13.31 -3.54
N LEU A 60 -5.77 -12.04 -3.72
CA LEU A 60 -5.68 -11.03 -2.66
C LEU A 60 -6.53 -11.37 -1.44
N ARG A 61 -7.76 -11.86 -1.64
CA ARG A 61 -8.59 -12.35 -0.53
C ARG A 61 -7.93 -13.49 0.22
N ALA A 62 -7.41 -14.49 -0.50
CA ALA A 62 -6.74 -15.63 0.11
C ALA A 62 -5.47 -15.21 0.87
N LEU A 63 -4.74 -14.22 0.35
CA LEU A 63 -3.50 -13.71 0.93
C LEU A 63 -3.73 -12.85 2.18
N LEU A 64 -4.78 -12.02 2.18
CA LEU A 64 -5.08 -11.06 3.26
C LEU A 64 -5.99 -11.64 4.35
N ALA A 65 -6.84 -12.62 4.05
CA ALA A 65 -7.75 -13.24 5.02
C ALA A 65 -7.09 -13.83 6.28
N PRO A 66 -5.91 -14.49 6.21
CA PRO A 66 -5.29 -15.07 7.40
C PRO A 66 -4.47 -14.05 8.21
N VAL A 67 -4.37 -12.80 7.76
CA VAL A 67 -3.66 -11.75 8.48
C VAL A 67 -4.40 -11.39 9.76
N LYS A 68 -3.68 -11.41 10.88
CA LYS A 68 -4.18 -11.07 12.20
C LYS A 68 -3.38 -9.92 12.80
N VAL A 69 -4.03 -9.22 13.71
CA VAL A 69 -3.46 -8.16 14.54
C VAL A 69 -3.73 -8.44 16.01
N GLN A 70 -2.83 -7.98 16.87
CA GLN A 70 -3.00 -8.05 18.31
C GLN A 70 -3.83 -6.88 18.84
N VAL A 71 -5.03 -7.16 19.34
CA VAL A 71 -5.90 -6.20 20.03
C VAL A 71 -6.18 -6.74 21.43
N ASP A 72 -5.93 -5.95 22.48
CA ASP A 72 -6.09 -6.37 23.88
C ASP A 72 -5.44 -7.73 24.22
N ARG A 73 -4.24 -7.97 23.69
CA ARG A 73 -3.46 -9.23 23.81
C ARG A 73 -4.12 -10.45 23.14
N LYS A 74 -5.19 -10.25 22.36
CA LYS A 74 -5.84 -11.28 21.55
C LYS A 74 -5.50 -11.10 20.09
N GLN A 75 -5.36 -12.22 19.38
CA GLN A 75 -5.10 -12.23 17.95
C GLN A 75 -6.42 -12.29 17.20
N VAL A 76 -6.78 -11.20 16.53
CA VAL A 76 -8.03 -11.05 15.79
C VAL A 76 -7.76 -10.83 14.30
N PRO A 77 -8.69 -11.16 13.39
CA PRO A 77 -8.52 -10.87 11.97
C PRO A 77 -8.24 -9.38 11.73
N LEU A 78 -7.26 -9.05 10.90
CA LEU A 78 -6.99 -7.66 10.54
C LEU A 78 -8.17 -7.08 9.73
N PHE A 79 -8.64 -7.85 8.74
CA PHE A 79 -9.77 -7.51 7.89
C PHE A 79 -10.99 -8.40 8.18
N GLY A 80 -12.18 -7.82 8.05
CA GLY A 80 -13.44 -8.55 7.99
C GLY A 80 -13.59 -9.35 6.69
N ARG A 81 -14.40 -10.40 6.71
CA ARG A 81 -14.64 -11.24 5.51
C ARG A 81 -15.32 -10.46 4.40
N ASP A 82 -16.36 -9.70 4.75
CA ASP A 82 -17.14 -8.92 3.78
C ASP A 82 -16.37 -7.66 3.35
N GLU A 83 -15.60 -7.06 4.26
CA GLU A 83 -14.61 -6.02 3.94
C GLU A 83 -13.64 -6.47 2.84
N LEU A 84 -13.03 -7.66 2.98
CA LEU A 84 -12.13 -8.19 1.95
C LEU A 84 -12.84 -8.51 0.63
N LYS A 85 -14.11 -8.87 0.67
CA LYS A 85 -14.90 -9.14 -0.55
C LYS A 85 -15.03 -7.86 -1.40
N GLU A 86 -15.16 -6.71 -0.76
CA GLU A 86 -15.28 -5.40 -1.41
C GLU A 86 -13.91 -4.78 -1.74
N LEU A 87 -12.93 -4.90 -0.84
CA LEU A 87 -11.61 -4.30 -1.02
C LEU A 87 -10.76 -5.01 -2.07
N ALA A 88 -10.84 -6.34 -2.19
CA ALA A 88 -9.91 -7.08 -3.03
C ALA A 88 -10.00 -6.74 -4.53
N PRO A 89 -11.19 -6.56 -5.14
CA PRO A 89 -11.30 -6.07 -6.52
C PRO A 89 -10.62 -4.70 -6.71
N ILE A 90 -10.76 -3.80 -5.74
CA ILE A 90 -10.21 -2.45 -5.78
C ILE A 90 -8.68 -2.50 -5.66
N LEU A 91 -8.16 -3.29 -4.72
CA LEU A 91 -6.72 -3.50 -4.55
C LEU A 91 -6.11 -4.17 -5.79
N SER A 92 -6.79 -5.16 -6.37
CA SER A 92 -6.39 -5.81 -7.63
C SER A 92 -6.22 -4.78 -8.74
N GLU A 93 -7.22 -3.91 -8.93
CA GLU A 93 -7.17 -2.86 -9.94
C GLU A 93 -6.05 -1.85 -9.65
N ALA A 94 -5.93 -1.39 -8.40
CA ALA A 94 -4.94 -0.41 -7.99
C ALA A 94 -3.51 -0.93 -8.18
N LEU A 95 -3.24 -2.18 -7.84
CA LEU A 95 -1.94 -2.84 -8.03
C LEU A 95 -1.60 -3.04 -9.51
N ALA A 96 -2.59 -3.33 -10.35
CA ALA A 96 -2.42 -3.47 -11.79
C ALA A 96 -2.16 -2.12 -12.48
N GLN A 97 -2.56 -1.00 -11.87
CA GLN A 97 -2.33 0.35 -12.38
C GLN A 97 -1.15 1.07 -11.73
N ALA A 98 -0.58 0.54 -10.65
CA ALA A 98 0.58 1.12 -9.99
C ALA A 98 1.84 1.03 -10.86
N ARG A 99 2.75 2.00 -10.72
CA ARG A 99 4.04 2.04 -11.42
C ARG A 99 5.18 1.61 -10.48
N PRO A 100 6.35 1.23 -11.00
CA PRO A 100 7.47 0.77 -10.17
C PRO A 100 7.96 1.73 -9.08
N GLY A 101 7.67 3.03 -9.20
CA GLY A 101 8.04 4.05 -8.22
C GLY A 101 6.90 4.45 -7.29
N GLU A 102 5.82 3.68 -7.24
CA GLU A 102 4.61 4.01 -6.49
C GLU A 102 4.28 2.91 -5.48
N ASP A 103 3.61 3.31 -4.40
CA ASP A 103 3.00 2.43 -3.41
C ASP A 103 1.49 2.74 -3.34
N LEU A 104 0.74 1.90 -2.64
CA LEU A 104 -0.66 2.13 -2.33
C LEU A 104 -0.84 2.48 -0.85
N LEU A 105 -1.67 3.49 -0.58
CA LEU A 105 -2.21 3.77 0.74
C LEU A 105 -3.66 3.30 0.81
N LEU A 106 -3.99 2.61 1.88
CA LEU A 106 -5.33 2.11 2.16
C LEU A 106 -5.87 2.79 3.41
N LEU A 107 -7.06 3.37 3.30
CA LEU A 107 -7.97 3.51 4.44
C LEU A 107 -9.15 2.57 4.19
N SER A 108 -9.49 1.75 5.16
CA SER A 108 -10.77 1.04 5.17
C SER A 108 -11.52 1.28 6.47
N THR A 109 -12.84 1.23 6.41
CA THR A 109 -13.70 1.28 7.59
C THR A 109 -14.61 0.06 7.64
N CYS A 110 -14.57 -0.67 8.74
CA CYS A 110 -15.38 -1.88 8.93
C CYS A 110 -15.87 -2.00 10.38
N ARG A 111 -16.84 -2.88 10.61
CA ARG A 111 -17.28 -3.33 11.94
C ARG A 111 -16.88 -4.79 12.11
N HIS A 112 -16.00 -5.09 13.05
CA HIS A 112 -15.30 -6.40 13.07
C HIS A 112 -15.94 -7.51 13.91
N GLY A 113 -16.86 -7.24 14.83
CA GLY A 113 -17.52 -8.27 15.68
C GLY A 113 -19.00 -8.53 15.37
N GLY A 114 -19.49 -8.04 14.22
CA GLY A 114 -20.75 -8.50 13.60
C GLY A 114 -22.04 -8.01 14.27
N GLY A 115 -21.96 -7.18 15.32
CA GLY A 115 -23.12 -6.57 15.97
C GLY A 115 -23.51 -5.22 15.37
N LEU A 116 -24.81 -4.90 15.31
CA LEU A 116 -25.32 -3.60 14.84
C LEU A 116 -24.84 -2.41 15.71
N MET A 117 -24.43 -2.67 16.96
CA MET A 117 -23.99 -1.65 17.92
C MET A 117 -22.47 -1.51 17.99
N GLU A 118 -21.72 -2.29 17.24
CA GLU A 118 -20.27 -2.20 17.29
C GLU A 118 -19.77 -0.96 16.57
N PRO A 119 -18.69 -0.33 17.10
CA PRO A 119 -18.10 0.81 16.45
C PRO A 119 -17.59 0.42 15.07
N THR A 120 -17.78 1.32 14.11
CA THR A 120 -17.02 1.26 12.87
C THR A 120 -15.62 1.80 13.16
N GLU A 121 -14.60 1.01 12.84
CA GLU A 121 -13.20 1.33 13.08
C GLU A 121 -12.47 1.48 11.75
N GLY A 122 -11.45 2.34 11.73
CA GLY A 122 -10.58 2.56 10.59
C GLY A 122 -9.35 1.64 10.60
N LEU A 123 -8.93 1.21 9.41
CA LEU A 123 -7.67 0.54 9.14
C LEU A 123 -6.84 1.41 8.19
N THR A 124 -5.63 1.80 8.61
CA THR A 124 -4.69 2.54 7.77
C THR A 124 -3.48 1.68 7.43
N ALA A 125 -3.17 1.55 6.14
CA ALA A 125 -2.06 0.72 5.70
C ALA A 125 -1.35 1.28 4.46
N ARG A 126 -0.12 0.82 4.26
CA ARG A 126 0.63 0.94 3.00
C ARG A 126 0.84 -0.45 2.43
N LEU A 127 0.63 -0.59 1.12
CA LEU A 127 0.82 -1.82 0.37
C LEU A 127 1.72 -1.59 -0.83
N PHE A 128 2.58 -2.55 -1.13
CA PHE A 128 3.38 -2.59 -2.34
C PHE A 128 3.87 -4.02 -2.61
N VAL A 129 4.17 -4.33 -3.87
CA VAL A 129 4.80 -5.61 -4.22
C VAL A 129 6.29 -5.39 -4.33
N GLN A 130 7.10 -6.28 -3.76
CA GLN A 130 8.55 -6.24 -3.90
C GLN A 130 9.11 -7.66 -3.80
N GLY A 131 9.98 -8.03 -4.75
CA GLY A 131 10.36 -9.44 -4.92
C GLY A 131 9.12 -10.30 -5.16
N ASP A 132 9.05 -11.44 -4.46
CA ASP A 132 7.95 -12.40 -4.59
C ASP A 132 6.89 -12.25 -3.48
N ALA A 133 6.76 -11.05 -2.90
CA ALA A 133 5.85 -10.80 -1.78
C ALA A 133 5.02 -9.51 -1.94
N LEU A 134 3.79 -9.56 -1.43
CA LEU A 134 3.01 -8.37 -1.09
C LEU A 134 3.42 -7.89 0.30
N HIS A 135 3.95 -6.69 0.38
CA HIS A 135 4.27 -6.04 1.64
C HIS A 135 3.03 -5.28 2.15
N LEU A 136 2.72 -5.50 3.43
CA LEU A 136 1.63 -4.85 4.15
C LEU A 136 2.21 -4.20 5.42
N LEU A 137 2.11 -2.88 5.49
CA LEU A 137 2.52 -2.09 6.65
C LEU A 137 1.28 -1.43 7.25
N VAL A 138 0.95 -1.74 8.50
CA VAL A 138 -0.25 -1.21 9.16
C VAL A 138 0.15 -0.13 10.15
N HIS A 139 -0.52 1.02 10.13
CA HIS A 139 -0.31 2.06 11.14
C HIS A 139 -1.36 2.00 12.25
N ASP A 140 -2.64 1.99 11.89
CA ASP A 140 -3.76 1.83 12.82
C ASP A 140 -4.62 0.67 12.34
N ALA A 141 -4.82 -0.34 13.18
CA ALA A 141 -5.70 -1.48 12.85
C ALA A 141 -7.14 -1.31 13.34
N ARG A 142 -7.35 -0.46 14.35
CA ARG A 142 -8.61 -0.23 15.06
C ARG A 142 -8.79 1.25 15.38
N LEU A 143 -8.71 2.10 14.36
CA LEU A 143 -8.77 3.55 14.52
C LEU A 143 -10.20 4.00 14.83
N GLU A 144 -10.44 4.46 16.05
CA GLU A 144 -11.67 5.13 16.43
C GLU A 144 -11.60 6.62 16.06
N PHE A 145 -12.27 7.03 14.98
CA PHE A 145 -12.33 8.45 14.60
C PHE A 145 -13.74 8.95 14.31
N LEU A 146 -14.68 8.04 13.99
CA LEU A 146 -16.01 8.42 13.52
C LEU A 146 -16.84 9.16 14.56
N ILE A 147 -16.73 8.81 15.85
CA ILE A 147 -17.44 9.50 16.93
C ILE A 147 -16.99 10.97 17.01
N ALA A 148 -15.67 11.21 17.02
CA ALA A 148 -15.13 12.58 17.05
C ALA A 148 -15.53 13.38 15.80
N TYR A 149 -15.51 12.75 14.62
CA TYR A 149 -15.96 13.36 13.38
C TYR A 149 -17.44 13.75 13.43
N GLN A 150 -18.32 12.83 13.86
CA GLN A 150 -19.78 13.04 13.83
C GLN A 150 -20.28 13.95 14.95
N ALA A 151 -19.80 13.75 16.19
CA ALA A 151 -20.31 14.45 17.36
C ALA A 151 -19.60 15.79 17.61
N MET A 152 -18.33 15.89 17.25
CA MET A 152 -17.49 17.06 17.58
C MET A 152 -17.04 17.83 16.33
N ASN A 153 -17.44 17.40 15.13
CA ASN A 153 -17.04 17.99 13.85
C ASN A 153 -15.50 18.11 13.68
N VAL A 154 -14.76 17.17 14.28
CA VAL A 154 -13.31 17.12 14.17
C VAL A 154 -12.94 16.42 12.87
N GLN A 155 -12.26 17.14 11.97
CA GLN A 155 -11.80 16.54 10.72
C GLN A 155 -10.73 15.47 11.01
N PRO A 156 -10.94 14.21 10.60
CA PRO A 156 -9.95 13.17 10.84
C PRO A 156 -8.70 13.40 9.99
N SER A 157 -7.56 13.10 10.59
CA SER A 157 -6.28 12.99 9.90
C SER A 157 -5.79 11.55 9.98
N PHE A 158 -5.23 11.03 8.89
CA PHE A 158 -4.83 9.63 8.80
C PHE A 158 -3.33 9.53 8.59
N THR A 159 -2.68 8.74 9.42
CA THR A 159 -1.28 8.32 9.24
C THR A 159 -1.30 6.90 8.68
N TYR A 160 -0.37 6.56 7.80
CA TYR A 160 -0.31 5.26 7.14
C TYR A 160 1.00 4.54 7.47
N GLY A 161 1.05 3.24 7.20
CA GLY A 161 2.25 2.45 7.38
C GLY A 161 3.46 3.06 6.66
N ALA A 162 4.61 3.03 7.31
CA ALA A 162 5.84 3.63 6.79
C ALA A 162 7.01 2.66 6.86
N ARG A 163 7.81 2.58 5.80
CA ARG A 163 9.01 1.72 5.77
C ARG A 163 10.01 2.18 6.83
N ALA A 164 10.17 3.49 6.99
CA ALA A 164 11.15 4.09 7.90
C ALA A 164 10.71 4.18 9.38
N LYS A 165 9.41 4.07 9.68
CA LYS A 165 8.88 4.27 11.04
C LYS A 165 7.88 3.18 11.41
N ALA A 166 8.15 2.50 12.52
CA ALA A 166 7.26 1.50 13.07
C ALA A 166 6.00 2.13 13.68
N SER A 167 4.86 1.47 13.52
CA SER A 167 3.66 1.68 14.32
C SER A 167 3.65 0.76 15.55
N PRO A 168 2.72 0.95 16.51
CA PRO A 168 2.58 0.05 17.66
C PRO A 168 1.90 -1.29 17.31
N GLU A 169 1.44 -1.47 16.07
CA GLU A 169 0.67 -2.63 15.65
C GLU A 169 1.53 -3.90 15.63
N VAL A 170 0.94 -5.03 16.03
CA VAL A 170 1.60 -6.33 16.02
C VAL A 170 0.82 -7.28 15.13
N LEU A 171 1.37 -7.54 13.96
CA LEU A 171 0.81 -8.36 12.91
C LEU A 171 1.39 -9.77 12.93
N GLN A 172 0.57 -10.71 12.45
CA GLN A 172 0.99 -12.07 12.16
C GLN A 172 0.14 -12.65 11.03
N ALA A 173 0.73 -13.49 10.20
CA ALA A 173 0.02 -14.32 9.23
C ALA A 173 0.82 -15.61 9.03
N PRO A 174 0.16 -16.78 8.91
CA PRO A 174 0.81 -18.03 8.57
C PRO A 174 1.60 -17.91 7.26
N GLY A 175 2.85 -18.37 7.24
CA GLY A 175 3.72 -18.34 6.07
C GLY A 175 4.27 -16.97 5.68
N ALA A 176 3.88 -15.89 6.36
CA ALA A 176 4.41 -14.55 6.10
C ALA A 176 5.73 -14.31 6.81
N ALA A 177 6.67 -13.65 6.14
CA ALA A 177 7.86 -13.13 6.79
C ALA A 177 7.50 -11.84 7.53
N ARG A 178 7.77 -11.79 8.84
CA ARG A 178 7.56 -10.59 9.65
C ARG A 178 8.86 -9.79 9.73
N LEU A 179 8.95 -8.72 8.93
CA LEU A 179 10.13 -7.85 8.88
C LEU A 179 10.20 -6.92 10.10
N ARG A 180 9.04 -6.52 10.61
CA ARG A 180 8.83 -5.70 11.82
C ARG A 180 7.45 -6.03 12.40
N PRO A 181 7.16 -5.77 13.69
CA PRO A 181 5.84 -6.07 14.25
C PRO A 181 4.66 -5.59 13.40
N ASP A 182 4.74 -4.40 12.82
CA ASP A 182 3.72 -3.76 11.98
C ASP A 182 3.86 -4.03 10.47
N TRP A 183 4.84 -4.86 10.07
CA TRP A 183 5.20 -5.07 8.66
C TRP A 183 5.34 -6.56 8.32
N LEU A 184 4.41 -7.04 7.49
CA LEU A 184 4.45 -8.37 6.89
C LEU A 184 4.87 -8.31 5.42
N ALA A 185 5.67 -9.29 5.01
CA ALA A 185 5.86 -9.68 3.62
C ALA A 185 5.10 -11.01 3.40
N LEU A 186 4.00 -10.91 2.66
CA LEU A 186 3.08 -12.00 2.37
C LEU A 186 3.51 -12.65 1.05
N PRO A 187 3.94 -13.93 1.03
CA PRO A 187 4.45 -14.56 -0.18
C PRO A 187 3.35 -14.67 -1.24
N LEU A 188 3.64 -14.25 -2.47
CA LEU A 188 2.71 -14.33 -3.61
C LEU A 188 2.63 -15.75 -4.19
N ALA A 189 3.67 -16.55 -3.98
CA ALA A 189 3.61 -17.98 -4.20
C ALA A 189 2.95 -18.65 -3.00
N ALA A 190 1.95 -19.50 -3.24
CA ALA A 190 1.44 -20.36 -2.19
C ALA A 190 2.61 -21.17 -1.59
N PRO A 191 2.80 -21.20 -0.25
CA PRO A 191 3.68 -22.19 0.32
C PRO A 191 3.12 -23.56 -0.07
N GLY A 192 3.85 -24.28 -0.93
CA GLY A 192 3.52 -25.67 -1.23
C GLY A 192 3.39 -26.45 0.07
N PRO A 193 2.55 -27.50 0.13
CA PRO A 193 2.39 -28.28 1.35
C PRO A 193 3.77 -28.77 1.82
N ALA A 194 4.08 -28.48 3.09
CA ALA A 194 5.25 -29.06 3.74
C ALA A 194 5.12 -30.60 3.65
N ALA A 195 6.12 -31.22 3.03
CA ALA A 195 6.24 -32.67 2.91
C ALA A 195 6.57 -33.30 4.27
#